data_AF-A0A941R9R2-F1
#
_entry.id   AF-A0A941R9R2-F1
#
_cell.length_a   1.000
_cell.length_b   1.000
_cell.length_c   1.000
_cell.angle_alpha   90.00
_cell.angle_beta   90.00
_cell.angle_gamma   90.00
#
_symmetry.space_group_name_H-M   'P 1'
#
loop_
_entity.id
_entity.type
_entity.pdbx_description
1 polymer ?
#
loop_
_entity_poly.entity_id
_entity_poly.type
_entity_poly.pdbx_seq_one_letter_code
_entity_poly.pdbx_strand_id
1 'polypeptide(L)'
;MSDIFISYANEDLHRIQSLVEVLEAQGWSVFWDRTIPSGKTWREFIGKGLRDARCIVVAWSKTSIDSVWVQEEADEGRERGILHPVLIDDVKPPLGFRAIQAAKLAGWNFTDPSPEFKRFLRDLENIIGPPRPEESLSSSAGMQPQEQRLSQMRPAPGMMKVPKGPFLYGDDNTLTVLPYDYWIDKYPVTNEKYRVFVQAGGYENKQYWPNGFNPKVPGYFCEWNKTGKDEHPVVGVSYYEAEAYAKWVGKRLPTEQEWEKAARGTDGRKYPWGEEFDEGKCNYKYLGMFGILSSIILSVTTPVTQYPNGVSPYGCYDMVGNACEWCQVGIAICSKER
;
A
#
# COMPACT_ATOMS: atom_id res chain seq x y z
N MET A 1 12.03 3.68 19.66
CA MET A 1 11.19 4.87 19.85
C MET A 1 11.65 5.86 18.82
N SER A 2 10.76 6.37 17.96
CA SER A 2 11.10 7.45 17.02
C SER A 2 10.97 8.79 17.72
N ASP A 3 11.76 9.77 17.31
CA ASP A 3 11.63 11.14 17.81
C ASP A 3 10.52 11.87 17.03
N ILE A 4 10.45 11.64 15.72
CA ILE A 4 9.49 12.27 14.81
C ILE A 4 8.69 11.19 14.08
N PHE A 5 7.38 11.38 13.94
CA PHE A 5 6.52 10.65 13.00
C PHE A 5 6.04 11.63 11.92
N ILE A 6 6.12 11.27 10.65
CA ILE A 6 5.65 12.12 9.55
C ILE A 6 4.39 11.52 8.92
N SER A 7 3.28 12.27 8.99
CA SER A 7 2.03 12.00 8.31
C SER A 7 1.95 12.78 7.00
N TYR A 8 1.61 12.12 5.89
CA TYR A 8 1.61 12.71 4.56
C TYR A 8 0.70 11.93 3.60
N ALA A 9 0.41 12.44 2.40
CA ALA A 9 -0.24 11.65 1.35
C ALA A 9 0.80 10.90 0.50
N ASN A 10 0.47 9.73 -0.05
CA ASN A 10 1.45 8.92 -0.79
C ASN A 10 2.06 9.68 -1.99
N GLU A 11 1.26 10.53 -2.62
CA GLU A 11 1.63 11.39 -3.74
C GLU A 11 2.75 12.38 -3.36
N ASP A 12 2.95 12.62 -2.07
CA ASP A 12 3.97 13.51 -1.54
C ASP A 12 5.28 12.80 -1.18
N LEU A 13 5.37 11.47 -1.38
CA LEU A 13 6.49 10.64 -0.91
C LEU A 13 7.87 11.23 -1.26
N HIS A 14 8.07 11.65 -2.52
CA HIS A 14 9.34 12.24 -2.95
C HIS A 14 9.69 13.51 -2.17
N ARG A 15 8.71 14.38 -1.90
CA ARG A 15 8.90 15.63 -1.14
C ARG A 15 9.18 15.35 0.34
N ILE A 16 8.55 14.32 0.88
CA ILE A 16 8.70 13.88 2.26
C ILE A 16 10.02 13.18 2.50
N GLN A 17 10.50 12.38 1.55
CA GLN A 17 11.82 11.77 1.62
C GLN A 17 12.91 12.83 1.81
N SER A 18 12.86 13.93 1.04
CA SER A 18 13.80 15.04 1.21
C SER A 18 13.70 15.71 2.59
N LEU A 19 12.49 15.83 3.14
CA LEU A 19 12.29 16.33 4.51
C LEU A 19 12.94 15.41 5.55
N VAL A 20 12.78 14.09 5.37
CA VAL A 20 13.32 13.09 6.28
C VAL A 20 14.84 13.12 6.29
N GLU A 21 15.47 13.10 5.12
CA GLU A 21 16.94 13.09 5.00
C GLU A 21 17.57 14.27 5.77
N VAL A 22 16.91 15.43 5.77
CA VAL A 22 17.38 16.59 6.53
C VAL A 22 17.19 16.43 8.03
N LEU A 23 16.05 15.90 8.47
CA LEU A 23 15.77 15.67 9.89
C LEU A 23 16.70 14.60 10.48
N GLU A 24 16.97 13.53 9.73
CA GLU A 24 17.94 12.50 10.09
C GLU A 24 19.37 13.04 10.09
N ALA A 25 19.73 13.96 9.17
CA ALA A 25 21.01 14.65 9.19
C ALA A 25 21.19 15.58 10.42
N GLN A 26 20.10 16.03 11.06
CA GLN A 26 20.15 16.70 12.37
C GLN A 26 20.29 15.71 13.54
N GLY A 27 20.23 14.39 13.27
CA GLY A 27 20.40 13.30 14.22
C GLY A 27 19.11 12.73 14.79
N TRP A 28 17.92 13.25 14.43
CA TRP A 28 16.66 12.73 14.94
C TRP A 28 16.28 11.41 14.26
N SER A 29 15.68 10.49 15.02
CA SER A 29 15.06 9.30 14.45
C SER A 29 13.68 9.62 13.87
N VAL A 30 13.47 9.33 12.59
CA VAL A 30 12.24 9.68 11.87
C VAL A 30 11.48 8.43 11.44
N PHE A 31 10.21 8.34 11.81
CA PHE A 31 9.29 7.31 11.36
C PHE A 31 8.39 7.90 10.27
N TRP A 32 8.58 7.43 9.05
CA TRP A 32 7.87 7.91 7.86
C TRP A 32 7.66 6.79 6.82
N ASP A 33 8.44 5.71 6.93
CA ASP A 33 8.39 4.56 6.06
C ASP A 33 7.09 3.77 6.23
N ARG A 34 6.38 3.56 5.11
CA ARG A 34 5.14 2.77 5.03
C ARG A 34 5.41 1.27 4.90
N THR A 35 6.66 0.85 4.91
CA THR A 35 7.07 -0.55 4.78
C THR A 35 6.87 -1.29 6.10
N ILE A 36 5.81 -2.12 6.17
CA ILE A 36 5.52 -2.91 7.37
C ILE A 36 6.48 -4.11 7.47
N PRO A 37 7.16 -4.32 8.63
CA PRO A 37 7.93 -5.53 8.88
C PRO A 37 7.03 -6.77 8.86
N SER A 38 7.47 -7.85 8.21
CA SER A 38 6.72 -9.12 8.12
C SER A 38 6.27 -9.60 9.51
N GLY A 39 4.98 -9.88 9.66
CA GLY A 39 4.39 -10.32 10.93
C GLY A 39 3.87 -9.21 11.85
N LYS A 40 3.89 -7.95 11.42
CA LYS A 40 3.17 -6.83 12.08
C LYS A 40 2.02 -6.35 11.22
N THR A 41 0.92 -5.91 11.83
CA THR A 41 -0.17 -5.26 11.10
C THR A 41 0.12 -3.77 10.84
N TRP A 42 -0.50 -3.18 9.82
CA TRP A 42 -0.45 -1.72 9.55
C TRP A 42 -0.75 -0.91 10.82
N ARG A 43 -1.73 -1.38 11.60
CA ARG A 43 -2.16 -0.76 12.86
C ARG A 43 -1.14 -0.93 14.01
N GLU A 44 -0.44 -2.06 14.08
CA GLU A 44 0.61 -2.26 15.08
C GLU A 44 1.87 -1.48 14.74
N PHE A 45 2.19 -1.34 13.45
CA PHE A 45 3.40 -0.66 13.00
C PHE A 45 3.25 0.86 13.01
N ILE A 46 2.22 1.40 12.32
CA ILE A 46 1.91 2.83 12.34
C ILE A 46 1.41 3.25 13.73
N GLY A 47 0.58 2.45 14.38
CA GLY A 47 0.14 2.76 15.74
C GLY A 47 1.26 2.74 16.76
N LYS A 48 2.31 1.91 16.59
CA LYS A 48 3.52 2.02 17.42
C LYS A 48 4.33 3.27 17.06
N GLY A 49 4.50 3.58 15.77
CA GLY A 49 5.16 4.81 15.32
C GLY A 49 4.49 6.06 15.89
N LEU A 50 3.16 6.16 15.80
CA LEU A 50 2.35 7.21 16.39
C LEU A 50 2.53 7.24 17.91
N ARG A 51 2.30 6.14 18.63
CA ARG A 51 2.41 6.11 20.11
C ARG A 51 3.80 6.47 20.64
N ASP A 52 4.85 5.95 19.99
CA ASP A 52 6.23 6.10 20.46
C ASP A 52 6.85 7.44 20.03
N ALA A 53 6.23 8.16 19.07
CA ALA A 53 6.73 9.44 18.59
C ALA A 53 6.54 10.55 19.63
N ARG A 54 7.56 11.41 19.71
CA ARG A 54 7.57 12.60 20.57
C ARG A 54 7.02 13.83 19.84
N CYS A 55 7.05 13.80 18.52
CA CYS A 55 6.52 14.81 17.63
C CYS A 55 5.83 14.14 16.43
N ILE A 56 4.66 14.64 16.06
CA ILE A 56 3.97 14.26 14.82
C ILE A 56 4.02 15.46 13.88
N VAL A 57 4.71 15.31 12.75
CA VAL A 57 4.72 16.31 11.67
C VAL A 57 3.68 15.90 10.63
N VAL A 58 2.68 16.74 10.40
CA VAL A 58 1.70 16.51 9.32
C VAL A 58 2.01 17.41 8.13
N ALA A 59 2.17 16.82 6.95
CA ALA A 59 2.40 17.55 5.71
C ALA A 59 1.09 17.77 4.95
N TRP A 60 0.61 19.02 4.97
CA TRP A 60 -0.55 19.48 4.22
C TRP A 60 -0.17 19.87 2.79
N SER A 61 -0.79 19.21 1.83
CA SER A 61 -0.58 19.36 0.39
C SER A 61 -1.93 19.44 -0.33
N LYS A 62 -1.94 19.64 -1.64
CA LYS A 62 -3.18 19.59 -2.42
C LYS A 62 -3.88 18.23 -2.35
N THR A 63 -3.16 17.16 -2.04
CA THR A 63 -3.69 15.79 -1.98
C THR A 63 -3.98 15.36 -0.53
N SER A 64 -3.17 15.79 0.43
CA SER A 64 -3.30 15.32 1.82
C SER A 64 -4.43 15.98 2.59
N ILE A 65 -4.90 17.17 2.17
CA ILE A 65 -6.05 17.85 2.80
C ILE A 65 -7.34 17.04 2.73
N ASP A 66 -7.52 16.20 1.70
CA ASP A 66 -8.70 15.36 1.53
C ASP A 66 -8.48 13.92 2.02
N SER A 67 -7.29 13.60 2.52
CA SER A 67 -6.95 12.25 3.00
C SER A 67 -7.45 12.02 4.43
N VAL A 68 -8.41 11.11 4.57
CA VAL A 68 -8.95 10.68 5.87
C VAL A 68 -7.83 10.13 6.76
N TRP A 69 -6.89 9.37 6.20
CA TRP A 69 -5.77 8.80 6.97
C TRP A 69 -4.82 9.87 7.52
N VAL A 70 -4.48 10.87 6.72
CA VAL A 70 -3.63 11.99 7.17
C VAL A 70 -4.35 12.80 8.26
N GLN A 71 -5.67 12.98 8.12
CA GLN A 71 -6.47 13.64 9.13
C GLN A 71 -6.55 12.85 10.44
N GLU A 72 -6.73 11.51 10.39
CA GLU A 72 -6.72 10.66 11.60
C GLU A 72 -5.37 10.70 12.33
N GLU A 73 -4.26 10.60 11.61
CA GLU A 73 -2.91 10.69 12.19
C GLU A 73 -2.62 12.08 12.76
N ALA A 74 -3.09 13.13 12.09
CA ALA A 74 -2.98 14.50 12.57
C ALA A 74 -3.86 14.75 13.81
N ASP A 75 -5.05 14.16 13.86
CA ASP A 75 -5.95 14.25 15.01
C ASP A 75 -5.30 13.61 16.25
N GLU A 76 -4.66 12.45 16.11
CA GLU A 76 -3.88 11.81 17.19
C GLU A 76 -2.77 12.74 17.71
N GLY A 77 -2.00 13.37 16.81
CA GLY A 77 -0.99 14.35 17.21
C GLY A 77 -1.59 15.57 17.90
N ARG A 78 -2.76 16.03 17.44
CA ARG A 78 -3.46 17.19 18.02
C ARG A 78 -3.94 16.88 19.42
N GLU A 79 -4.59 15.73 19.61
CA GLU A 79 -5.11 15.29 20.92
C GLU A 79 -3.99 15.13 21.95
N ARG A 80 -2.81 14.70 21.51
CA ARG A 80 -1.61 14.59 22.35
C ARG A 80 -0.83 15.89 22.52
N GLY A 81 -1.19 16.96 21.82
CA GLY A 81 -0.48 18.25 21.86
C GLY A 81 0.93 18.21 21.27
N ILE A 82 1.22 17.26 20.37
CA ILE A 82 2.53 17.08 19.72
C ILE A 82 2.47 17.25 18.19
N LEU A 83 1.37 17.78 17.65
CA LEU A 83 1.19 18.02 16.23
C LEU A 83 1.93 19.27 15.75
N HIS A 84 2.71 19.11 14.69
CA HIS A 84 3.48 20.17 14.06
C HIS A 84 3.16 20.20 12.55
N PRO A 85 2.16 21.01 12.15
CA PRO A 85 1.75 21.04 10.75
C PRO A 85 2.77 21.78 9.88
N VAL A 86 3.02 21.24 8.69
CA VAL A 86 3.78 21.88 7.62
C VAL A 86 2.93 21.96 6.36
N LEU A 87 3.05 23.06 5.63
CA LEU A 87 2.38 23.28 4.34
C LEU A 87 3.40 23.08 3.24
N ILE A 88 3.29 22.00 2.48
CA ILE A 88 4.18 21.71 1.34
C ILE A 88 3.60 22.18 0.00
N ASP A 89 2.33 22.56 -0.01
CA ASP A 89 1.66 23.34 -1.06
C ASP A 89 0.99 24.58 -0.44
N ASP A 90 0.64 25.57 -1.26
CA ASP A 90 -0.19 26.69 -0.83
C ASP A 90 -1.66 26.25 -0.71
N VAL A 91 -1.98 25.64 0.44
CA VAL A 91 -3.31 25.08 0.75
C VAL A 91 -3.79 25.56 2.12
N LYS A 92 -5.10 25.44 2.36
CA LYS A 92 -5.69 25.65 3.68
C LYS A 92 -5.85 24.29 4.36
N PRO A 93 -5.27 24.05 5.55
CA PRO A 93 -5.51 22.83 6.30
C PRO A 93 -7.01 22.59 6.56
N PRO A 94 -7.42 21.34 6.82
CA PRO A 94 -8.79 21.03 7.19
C PRO A 94 -9.22 21.83 8.43
N LEU A 95 -10.52 22.11 8.55
CA LEU A 95 -11.07 23.08 9.52
C LEU A 95 -10.56 22.84 10.96
N GLY A 96 -10.48 21.58 11.39
CA GLY A 96 -10.02 21.17 12.73
C GLY A 96 -8.54 21.43 13.03
N PHE A 97 -7.73 21.81 12.03
CA PHE A 97 -6.29 22.06 12.19
C PHE A 97 -5.91 23.53 11.91
N ARG A 98 -6.84 24.37 11.45
CA ARG A 98 -6.54 25.78 11.10
C ARG A 98 -6.16 26.67 12.28
N ALA A 99 -6.50 26.24 13.50
CA ALA A 99 -6.12 26.95 14.72
C ALA A 99 -4.65 26.73 15.11
N ILE A 100 -3.97 25.76 14.50
CA ILE A 100 -2.57 25.42 14.76
C ILE A 100 -1.70 26.09 13.70
N GLN A 101 -0.68 26.84 14.12
CA GLN A 101 0.23 27.52 13.20
C GLN A 101 1.05 26.49 12.42
N ALA A 102 0.94 26.52 11.08
CA ALA A 102 1.70 25.65 10.20
C ALA A 102 2.96 26.34 9.66
N ALA A 103 4.07 25.62 9.59
CA ALA A 103 5.27 26.09 8.89
C ALA A 103 5.04 26.03 7.37
N LYS A 104 5.35 27.11 6.66
CA LYS A 104 5.19 27.18 5.21
C LYS A 104 6.46 26.71 4.51
N LEU A 105 6.39 25.53 3.91
CA LEU A 105 7.47 24.87 3.18
C LEU A 105 7.17 24.75 1.67
N ALA A 106 6.11 25.39 1.18
CA ALA A 106 5.77 25.44 -0.23
C ALA A 106 6.90 26.11 -1.03
N GLY A 107 7.44 25.39 -2.02
CA GLY A 107 8.56 25.87 -2.86
C GLY A 107 9.96 25.65 -2.25
N TRP A 108 10.07 24.83 -1.20
CA TRP A 108 11.36 24.50 -0.57
C TRP A 108 12.29 23.70 -1.51
N ASN A 109 13.58 24.04 -1.48
CA ASN A 109 14.67 23.38 -2.20
C ASN A 109 15.77 22.90 -1.22
N PHE A 110 16.25 21.67 -1.41
CA PHE A 110 17.29 21.01 -0.62
C PHE A 110 18.63 21.75 -0.61
N THR A 111 19.00 22.43 -1.68
CA THR A 111 20.31 23.10 -1.78
C THR A 111 20.37 24.48 -1.12
N ASP A 112 19.21 25.10 -0.86
CA ASP A 112 19.13 26.42 -0.23
C ASP A 112 17.95 26.50 0.75
N PRO A 113 18.14 26.11 2.03
CA PRO A 113 17.06 26.08 3.00
C PRO A 113 16.57 27.49 3.34
N SER A 114 15.28 27.72 3.09
CA SER A 114 14.61 29.00 3.36
C SER A 114 14.67 29.39 4.85
N PRO A 115 14.55 30.68 5.19
CA PRO A 115 14.47 31.14 6.57
C PRO A 115 13.34 30.45 7.37
N GLU A 116 12.22 30.15 6.72
CA GLU A 116 11.08 29.44 7.29
C GLU A 116 11.43 27.99 7.65
N PHE A 117 12.17 27.31 6.79
CA PHE A 117 12.64 25.94 7.06
C PHE A 117 13.65 25.90 8.21
N LYS A 118 14.60 26.84 8.26
CA LYS A 118 15.54 26.99 9.39
C LYS A 118 14.81 27.30 10.70
N ARG A 119 13.72 28.07 10.64
CA ARG A 119 12.86 28.32 11.80
C ARG A 119 12.15 27.05 12.23
N PHE A 120 11.58 26.29 11.29
CA PHE A 120 10.95 25.00 11.58
C PHE A 120 11.90 24.02 12.28
N LEU A 121 13.15 23.89 11.82
CA LEU A 121 14.14 23.03 12.48
C LEU A 121 14.43 23.47 13.93
N ARG A 122 14.58 24.78 14.17
CA ARG A 122 14.76 25.32 15.53
C ARG A 122 13.54 25.09 16.42
N ASP A 123 12.34 25.22 15.85
CA ASP A 123 11.09 24.97 16.57
C ASP A 123 11.00 23.48 16.96
N LEU A 124 11.36 22.56 16.06
CA LEU A 124 11.46 21.13 16.39
C LEU A 124 12.52 20.84 17.45
N GLU A 125 13.70 21.46 17.38
CA GLU A 125 14.76 21.29 18.38
C GLU A 125 14.33 21.78 19.77
N ASN A 126 13.61 22.89 19.87
CA ASN A 126 13.09 23.38 21.14
C ASN A 126 12.05 22.44 21.77
N ILE A 127 11.33 21.67 20.95
CA ILE A 127 10.20 20.83 21.37
C ILE A 127 10.66 19.40 21.66
N ILE A 128 11.57 18.88 20.83
CA ILE A 128 12.06 17.49 20.90
C ILE A 128 13.42 17.43 21.61
N GLY A 129 14.14 18.53 21.79
CA GLY A 129 15.49 18.53 22.33
C GLY A 129 16.50 17.83 21.40
N PRO A 130 17.76 17.68 21.86
CA PRO A 130 18.82 17.09 21.05
C PRO A 130 18.55 15.59 20.80
N PRO A 131 19.07 15.04 19.70
CA PRO A 131 18.92 13.63 19.37
C PRO A 131 19.53 12.70 20.44
N ARG A 132 18.87 11.56 20.69
CA ARG A 132 19.33 10.58 21.68
C ARG A 132 20.59 9.85 21.16
N PRO A 133 21.59 9.56 22.00
CA PRO A 133 22.66 8.64 21.63
C PRO A 133 22.08 7.27 21.30
N GLU A 134 22.45 6.69 20.17
CA GLU A 134 22.08 5.32 19.80
C GLU A 134 22.57 4.35 20.89
N GLU A 135 21.66 3.63 21.55
CA GLU A 135 22.03 2.44 22.31
C GLU A 135 22.50 1.38 21.31
N SER A 136 23.81 1.16 21.30
CA SER A 136 24.50 0.12 20.56
C SER A 136 23.93 -1.26 20.89
N LEU A 137 23.17 -1.85 19.97
CA LEU A 137 22.93 -3.29 19.98
C LEU A 137 24.21 -3.99 19.50
N SER A 138 25.09 -4.31 20.44
CA SER A 138 26.11 -5.33 20.23
C SER A 138 25.95 -6.42 21.29
N SER A 139 25.53 -7.62 20.86
CA SER A 139 26.31 -8.82 21.15
C SER A 139 25.99 -9.90 20.12
N SER A 140 27.06 -10.34 19.51
CA SER A 140 27.19 -11.46 18.60
C SER A 140 26.75 -12.77 19.26
N ALA A 141 25.75 -13.42 18.69
CA ALA A 141 25.63 -14.88 18.71
C ALA A 141 25.08 -15.34 17.36
N GLY A 142 25.99 -15.66 16.44
CA GLY A 142 25.72 -16.47 15.25
C GLY A 142 24.59 -16.00 14.33
N MET A 143 24.54 -14.70 13.98
CA MET A 143 23.62 -14.22 12.94
C MET A 143 24.29 -14.42 11.58
N GLN A 144 23.96 -15.53 10.89
CA GLN A 144 24.13 -15.58 9.44
C GLN A 144 23.37 -14.39 8.81
N PRO A 145 23.92 -13.71 7.78
CA PRO A 145 23.32 -12.50 7.21
C PRO A 145 21.83 -12.68 6.89
N GLN A 146 21.00 -11.66 7.14
CA GLN A 146 19.54 -11.69 6.91
C GLN A 146 19.16 -12.07 5.47
N GLU A 147 20.03 -11.82 4.49
CA GLU A 147 19.91 -12.30 3.11
C GLU A 147 19.83 -13.84 3.02
N GLN A 148 20.50 -14.55 3.93
CA GLN A 148 20.48 -16.01 4.05
C GLN A 148 19.19 -16.54 4.68
N ARG A 149 18.44 -15.74 5.47
CA ARG A 149 17.10 -16.13 5.99
C ARG A 149 15.98 -15.80 5.00
N LEU A 150 16.05 -14.67 4.30
CA LEU A 150 15.08 -14.31 3.25
C LEU A 150 15.15 -15.27 2.05
N SER A 151 16.34 -15.80 1.73
CA SER A 151 16.52 -16.86 0.74
C SER A 151 16.02 -18.24 1.21
N GLN A 152 15.66 -18.41 2.49
CA GLN A 152 15.13 -19.66 3.07
C GLN A 152 13.61 -19.67 3.26
N MET A 153 12.91 -18.53 3.16
CA MET A 153 11.45 -18.53 3.12
C MET A 153 11.00 -19.13 1.79
N ARG A 154 10.44 -20.34 1.84
CA ARG A 154 9.80 -20.93 0.66
C ARG A 154 8.63 -20.03 0.26
N PRO A 155 8.50 -19.64 -1.02
CA PRO A 155 7.34 -18.89 -1.46
C PRO A 155 6.08 -19.70 -1.17
N ALA A 156 5.00 -19.02 -0.77
CA ALA A 156 3.73 -19.69 -0.61
C ALA A 156 3.37 -20.37 -1.94
N PRO A 157 2.84 -21.61 -1.92
CA PRO A 157 2.49 -22.32 -3.15
C PRO A 157 1.63 -21.46 -4.09
N GLY A 158 1.96 -21.48 -5.38
CA GLY A 158 1.21 -20.76 -6.40
C GLY A 158 1.48 -19.25 -6.51
N MET A 159 2.62 -18.76 -6.01
CA MET A 159 3.06 -17.37 -6.23
C MET A 159 4.22 -17.29 -7.23
N MET A 160 4.25 -16.19 -7.99
CA MET A 160 5.29 -15.86 -8.96
C MET A 160 6.30 -14.89 -8.34
N LYS A 161 7.59 -15.17 -8.50
CA LYS A 161 8.67 -14.28 -8.05
C LYS A 161 8.81 -13.12 -9.05
N VAL A 162 8.76 -11.90 -8.55
CA VAL A 162 9.11 -10.70 -9.32
C VAL A 162 10.42 -10.13 -8.76
N PRO A 163 11.48 -10.04 -9.57
CA PRO A 163 12.76 -9.52 -9.11
C PRO A 163 12.71 -8.04 -8.74
N LYS A 164 13.56 -7.65 -7.78
CA LYS A 164 13.90 -6.25 -7.52
C LYS A 164 14.48 -5.59 -8.76
N GLY A 165 14.43 -4.26 -8.78
CA GLY A 165 15.08 -3.44 -9.80
C GLY A 165 14.13 -2.51 -10.54
N PRO A 166 14.67 -1.79 -11.54
CA PRO A 166 13.95 -0.77 -12.28
C PRO A 166 12.83 -1.35 -13.15
N PHE A 167 11.78 -0.56 -13.35
CA PHE A 167 10.74 -0.79 -14.35
C PHE A 167 10.11 0.54 -14.76
N LEU A 168 9.40 0.54 -15.89
CA LEU A 168 8.63 1.69 -16.35
C LEU A 168 7.21 1.60 -15.80
N TYR A 169 6.86 2.54 -14.92
CA TYR A 169 5.59 2.60 -14.19
C TYR A 169 4.66 3.65 -14.78
N GLY A 170 3.35 3.37 -14.76
CA GLY A 170 2.30 4.28 -15.19
C GLY A 170 2.21 4.43 -16.71
N ASP A 171 1.31 5.31 -17.13
CA ASP A 171 1.06 5.59 -18.55
C ASP A 171 2.21 6.37 -19.20
N ASP A 172 2.86 7.22 -18.42
CA ASP A 172 4.02 8.03 -18.80
C ASP A 172 5.35 7.26 -18.77
N ASN A 173 5.32 5.98 -18.37
CA ASN A 173 6.49 5.11 -18.26
C ASN A 173 7.58 5.71 -17.36
N THR A 174 7.19 6.32 -16.24
CA THR A 174 8.11 6.84 -15.22
C THR A 174 9.05 5.73 -14.71
N LEU A 175 10.36 5.95 -14.80
CA LEU A 175 11.35 5.00 -14.28
C LEU A 175 11.23 4.90 -12.75
N THR A 176 10.80 3.73 -12.27
CA THR A 176 10.59 3.43 -10.86
C THR A 176 11.44 2.23 -10.45
N VAL A 177 11.93 2.18 -9.21
CA VAL A 177 12.76 1.09 -8.70
C VAL A 177 12.09 0.45 -7.50
N LEU A 178 11.81 -0.86 -7.58
CA LEU A 178 11.44 -1.66 -6.40
C LEU A 178 12.72 -2.24 -5.79
N PRO A 179 13.09 -1.90 -4.54
CA PRO A 179 14.39 -2.27 -3.97
C PRO A 179 14.47 -3.71 -3.44
N TYR A 180 13.38 -4.48 -3.55
CA TYR A 180 13.26 -5.85 -3.01
C TYR A 180 12.58 -6.80 -4.00
N ASP A 181 12.94 -8.09 -3.90
CA ASP A 181 12.21 -9.15 -4.56
C ASP A 181 10.87 -9.31 -3.82
N TYR A 182 9.81 -9.63 -4.56
CA TYR A 182 8.52 -9.96 -3.96
C TYR A 182 7.87 -11.11 -4.71
N TRP A 183 6.78 -11.59 -4.13
CA TRP A 183 5.97 -12.64 -4.70
C TRP A 183 4.54 -12.15 -4.81
N ILE A 184 3.89 -12.49 -5.92
CA ILE A 184 2.48 -12.18 -6.19
C ILE A 184 1.76 -13.46 -6.60
N ASP A 185 0.47 -13.58 -6.29
CA ASP A 185 -0.28 -14.79 -6.63
C ASP A 185 -0.34 -14.97 -8.15
N LYS A 186 -0.17 -16.22 -8.61
CA LYS A 186 -0.24 -16.57 -10.04
C LYS A 186 -1.62 -16.30 -10.64
N TYR A 187 -2.66 -16.41 -9.82
CA TYR A 187 -4.06 -16.28 -10.19
C TYR A 187 -4.77 -15.38 -9.16
N PRO A 188 -5.84 -14.68 -9.55
CA PRO A 188 -6.78 -14.11 -8.59
C PRO A 188 -7.26 -15.13 -7.55
N VAL A 189 -7.66 -14.65 -6.37
CA VAL A 189 -8.24 -15.52 -5.34
C VAL A 189 -9.55 -16.10 -5.85
N THR A 190 -9.69 -17.43 -5.83
CA THR A 190 -10.89 -18.10 -6.35
C THR A 190 -11.98 -18.22 -5.29
N ASN A 191 -13.23 -18.45 -5.73
CA ASN A 191 -14.35 -18.71 -4.82
C ASN A 191 -14.09 -19.92 -3.91
N GLU A 192 -13.44 -20.98 -4.40
CA GLU A 192 -13.05 -22.12 -3.59
C GLU A 192 -12.14 -21.70 -2.43
N LYS A 193 -11.04 -20.99 -2.73
CA LYS A 193 -10.09 -20.55 -1.70
C LYS A 193 -10.73 -19.60 -0.70
N TYR A 194 -11.54 -18.65 -1.17
CA TYR A 194 -12.22 -17.70 -0.31
C TYR A 194 -13.32 -18.39 0.54
N ARG A 195 -13.93 -19.48 0.05
CA ARG A 195 -14.84 -20.31 0.84
C ARG A 195 -14.16 -21.01 2.00
N VAL A 196 -12.93 -21.49 1.81
CA VAL A 196 -12.14 -22.05 2.93
C VAL A 196 -11.91 -21.00 4.01
N PHE A 197 -11.61 -19.75 3.64
CA PHE A 197 -11.49 -18.64 4.60
C PHE A 197 -12.78 -18.41 5.40
N VAL A 198 -13.92 -18.35 4.72
CA VAL A 198 -15.23 -18.19 5.38
C VAL A 198 -15.52 -19.36 6.34
N GLN A 199 -15.35 -20.60 5.87
CA GLN A 199 -15.62 -21.82 6.67
C GLN A 199 -14.67 -21.98 7.85
N ALA A 200 -13.44 -21.44 7.75
CA ALA A 200 -12.46 -21.43 8.82
C ALA A 200 -12.73 -20.38 9.92
N GLY A 201 -13.86 -19.67 9.84
CA GLY A 201 -14.22 -18.63 10.81
C GLY A 201 -13.53 -17.28 10.56
N GLY A 202 -13.16 -17.01 9.30
CA GLY A 202 -12.39 -15.82 8.92
C GLY A 202 -13.09 -14.50 9.24
N TYR A 203 -14.43 -14.46 9.14
CA TYR A 203 -15.23 -13.28 9.49
C TYR A 203 -15.35 -13.11 11.01
N GLU A 204 -15.39 -14.20 11.76
CA GLU A 204 -15.52 -14.22 13.21
C GLU A 204 -14.23 -13.77 13.92
N ASN A 205 -13.08 -13.96 13.28
CA ASN A 205 -11.78 -13.67 13.86
C ASN A 205 -11.36 -12.20 13.68
N LYS A 206 -11.62 -11.40 14.71
CA LYS A 206 -11.34 -9.95 14.77
C LYS A 206 -9.89 -9.55 14.46
N GLN A 207 -8.91 -10.46 14.58
CA GLN A 207 -7.50 -10.13 14.32
C GLN A 207 -7.23 -9.81 12.85
N TYR A 208 -8.08 -10.27 11.93
CA TYR A 208 -7.93 -10.01 10.49
C TYR A 208 -8.53 -8.67 10.06
N TRP A 209 -9.37 -8.06 10.89
CA TRP A 209 -10.20 -6.92 10.52
C TRP A 209 -9.76 -5.62 11.21
N PRO A 210 -9.86 -4.47 10.54
CA PRO A 210 -9.55 -3.18 11.16
C PRO A 210 -10.53 -2.86 12.31
N ASN A 211 -10.03 -2.23 13.38
CA ASN A 211 -10.82 -1.72 14.52
C ASN A 211 -11.60 -2.80 15.29
N GLY A 212 -11.35 -4.09 15.06
CA GLY A 212 -12.19 -5.17 15.58
C GLY A 212 -13.61 -5.17 14.98
N PHE A 213 -13.81 -4.48 13.84
CA PHE A 213 -15.02 -4.55 13.04
C PHE A 213 -15.20 -6.00 12.57
N ASN A 214 -16.34 -6.60 12.90
CA ASN A 214 -16.64 -7.97 12.53
C ASN A 214 -17.85 -7.93 11.59
N PRO A 215 -17.63 -7.93 10.26
CA PRO A 215 -18.74 -7.97 9.32
C PRO A 215 -19.41 -9.34 9.38
N LYS A 216 -20.73 -9.35 9.14
CA LYS A 216 -21.41 -10.61 8.87
C LYS A 216 -21.04 -11.09 7.48
N VAL A 217 -20.86 -12.40 7.32
CA VAL A 217 -20.72 -13.03 6.00
C VAL A 217 -21.89 -12.58 5.12
N PRO A 218 -21.63 -11.90 3.99
CA PRO A 218 -22.70 -11.50 3.09
C PRO A 218 -23.53 -12.69 2.60
N GLY A 219 -24.86 -12.53 2.56
CA GLY A 219 -25.79 -13.64 2.27
C GLY A 219 -25.60 -14.29 0.89
N TYR A 220 -25.01 -13.58 -0.08
CA TYR A 220 -24.72 -14.13 -1.40
C TYR A 220 -23.57 -15.15 -1.40
N PHE A 221 -22.68 -15.16 -0.39
CA PHE A 221 -21.67 -16.22 -0.24
C PHE A 221 -22.27 -17.54 0.22
N CYS A 222 -23.44 -17.52 0.85
CA CYS A 222 -24.17 -18.73 1.24
C CYS A 222 -24.65 -19.56 0.04
N GLU A 223 -24.58 -19.02 -1.18
CA GLU A 223 -25.05 -19.66 -2.41
C GLU A 223 -23.94 -20.22 -3.31
N TRP A 224 -22.65 -20.12 -2.94
CA TRP A 224 -21.54 -20.56 -3.81
C TRP A 224 -21.64 -22.01 -4.28
N ASN A 225 -22.12 -22.93 -3.45
CA ASN A 225 -22.26 -24.34 -3.83
C ASN A 225 -23.29 -24.55 -4.97
N LYS A 226 -24.12 -23.55 -5.27
CA LYS A 226 -25.12 -23.60 -6.34
C LYS A 226 -24.65 -22.99 -7.66
N THR A 227 -23.52 -22.27 -7.68
CA THR A 227 -23.09 -21.51 -8.86
C THR A 227 -22.12 -22.27 -9.76
N GLY A 228 -21.42 -23.30 -9.24
CA GLY A 228 -20.42 -24.06 -10.01
C GLY A 228 -19.17 -23.23 -10.38
N LYS A 229 -18.87 -22.16 -9.62
CA LYS A 229 -17.83 -21.16 -9.93
C LYS A 229 -16.58 -21.27 -9.06
N ASP A 230 -16.23 -22.47 -8.64
CA ASP A 230 -15.15 -22.72 -7.68
C ASP A 230 -13.78 -22.19 -8.16
N GLU A 231 -13.53 -22.30 -9.47
CA GLU A 231 -12.29 -21.85 -10.13
C GLU A 231 -12.34 -20.41 -10.65
N HIS A 232 -13.46 -19.70 -10.47
CA HIS A 232 -13.59 -18.29 -10.86
C HIS A 232 -13.05 -17.37 -9.77
N PRO A 233 -12.60 -16.15 -10.12
CA PRO A 233 -12.24 -15.16 -9.11
C PRO A 233 -13.43 -14.89 -8.18
N VAL A 234 -13.14 -14.70 -6.89
CA VAL A 234 -14.11 -14.17 -5.95
C VAL A 234 -14.37 -12.70 -6.27
N VAL A 235 -15.64 -12.32 -6.33
CA VAL A 235 -16.10 -10.95 -6.61
C VAL A 235 -17.09 -10.51 -5.54
N GLY A 236 -17.39 -9.20 -5.51
CA GLY A 236 -18.26 -8.62 -4.48
C GLY A 236 -17.59 -8.46 -3.11
N VAL A 237 -16.29 -8.74 -3.01
CA VAL A 237 -15.48 -8.51 -1.81
C VAL A 237 -15.05 -7.05 -1.74
N SER A 238 -15.20 -6.45 -0.56
CA SER A 238 -14.62 -5.15 -0.23
C SER A 238 -13.10 -5.23 -0.07
N TYR A 239 -12.45 -4.05 -0.08
CA TYR A 239 -11.03 -3.94 0.27
C TYR A 239 -10.70 -4.62 1.61
N TYR A 240 -11.53 -4.41 2.64
CA TYR A 240 -11.31 -4.97 3.97
C TYR A 240 -11.40 -6.49 4.00
N GLU A 241 -12.32 -7.06 3.20
CA GLU A 241 -12.45 -8.50 3.01
C GLU A 241 -11.23 -9.09 2.29
N ALA A 242 -10.74 -8.43 1.24
CA ALA A 242 -9.53 -8.82 0.53
C ALA A 242 -8.29 -8.77 1.45
N GLU A 243 -8.16 -7.71 2.25
CA GLU A 243 -7.08 -7.56 3.23
C GLU A 243 -7.16 -8.61 4.35
N ALA A 244 -8.35 -8.87 4.89
CA ALA A 244 -8.57 -9.88 5.93
C ALA A 244 -8.21 -11.29 5.43
N TYR A 245 -8.63 -11.63 4.21
CA TYR A 245 -8.24 -12.89 3.56
C TYR A 245 -6.72 -12.98 3.39
N ALA A 246 -6.09 -11.93 2.86
CA ALA A 246 -4.63 -11.90 2.67
C ALA A 246 -3.90 -12.15 3.99
N LYS A 247 -4.32 -11.50 5.08
CA LYS A 247 -3.77 -11.73 6.43
C LYS A 247 -3.99 -13.17 6.91
N TRP A 248 -5.17 -13.74 6.70
CA TRP A 248 -5.48 -15.12 7.09
C TRP A 248 -4.58 -16.14 6.40
N VAL A 249 -4.27 -15.96 5.10
CA VAL A 249 -3.32 -16.82 4.38
C VAL A 249 -1.84 -16.46 4.60
N GLY A 250 -1.53 -15.51 5.51
CA GLY A 250 -0.16 -15.09 5.79
C GLY A 250 0.50 -14.28 4.66
N LYS A 251 -0.31 -13.60 3.85
CA LYS A 251 0.11 -12.73 2.73
C LYS A 251 -0.31 -11.27 3.01
N ARG A 252 -0.19 -10.42 1.99
CA ARG A 252 -0.69 -9.04 1.96
C ARG A 252 -1.19 -8.70 0.54
N LEU A 253 -1.98 -7.63 0.42
CA LEU A 253 -2.27 -7.05 -0.89
C LEU A 253 -0.99 -6.45 -1.51
N PRO A 254 -0.86 -6.47 -2.85
CA PRO A 254 0.23 -5.80 -3.54
C PRO A 254 0.07 -4.27 -3.47
N THR A 255 1.16 -3.53 -3.64
CA THR A 255 1.07 -2.11 -4.04
C THR A 255 0.71 -2.01 -5.53
N GLU A 256 0.23 -0.86 -5.99
CA GLU A 256 -0.05 -0.64 -7.42
C GLU A 256 1.22 -0.83 -8.27
N GLN A 257 2.37 -0.37 -7.78
CA GLN A 257 3.67 -0.55 -8.44
C GLN A 257 4.09 -2.01 -8.52
N GLU A 258 3.89 -2.79 -7.45
CA GLU A 258 4.15 -4.23 -7.45
C GLU A 258 3.22 -4.96 -8.41
N TRP A 259 1.95 -4.58 -8.43
CA TRP A 259 0.97 -5.18 -9.32
C TRP A 259 1.29 -4.87 -10.78
N GLU A 260 1.59 -3.61 -11.10
CA GLU A 260 1.88 -3.19 -12.47
C GLU A 260 3.18 -3.78 -12.99
N LYS A 261 4.25 -3.80 -12.17
CA LYS A 261 5.48 -4.48 -12.54
C LYS A 261 5.22 -5.97 -12.80
N ALA A 262 4.41 -6.63 -11.96
CA ALA A 262 4.04 -8.02 -12.17
C ALA A 262 3.26 -8.23 -13.49
N ALA A 263 2.42 -7.27 -13.87
CA ALA A 263 1.62 -7.30 -15.10
C ALA A 263 2.45 -7.04 -16.35
N ARG A 264 3.28 -6.00 -16.35
CA ARG A 264 3.92 -5.43 -17.55
C ARG A 264 5.40 -5.77 -17.67
N GLY A 265 6.05 -6.28 -16.63
CA GLY A 265 7.50 -6.48 -16.66
C GLY A 265 8.26 -5.18 -16.46
N THR A 266 9.33 -4.97 -17.22
CA THR A 266 10.24 -3.82 -17.07
C THR A 266 10.30 -2.88 -18.26
N ASP A 267 9.71 -3.27 -19.39
CA ASP A 267 9.86 -2.60 -20.69
C ASP A 267 8.75 -1.60 -21.03
N GLY A 268 7.77 -1.43 -20.14
CA GLY A 268 6.68 -0.47 -20.33
C GLY A 268 5.66 -0.89 -21.39
N ARG A 269 5.56 -2.19 -21.71
CA ARG A 269 4.56 -2.73 -22.65
C ARG A 269 3.12 -2.35 -22.32
N LYS A 270 2.23 -2.21 -23.30
CA LYS A 270 0.83 -1.81 -23.06
C LYS A 270 -0.01 -2.88 -22.32
N TYR A 271 0.15 -4.14 -22.70
CA TYR A 271 -0.52 -5.30 -22.13
C TYR A 271 0.50 -6.33 -21.66
N PRO A 272 0.14 -7.27 -20.77
CA PRO A 272 1.06 -8.31 -20.30
C PRO A 272 1.75 -9.09 -21.45
N TRP A 273 1.01 -9.27 -22.55
CA TRP A 273 1.45 -9.98 -23.76
C TRP A 273 2.06 -9.10 -24.87
N GLY A 274 2.24 -7.78 -24.65
CA GLY A 274 2.87 -6.88 -25.62
C GLY A 274 2.03 -5.63 -25.91
N GLU A 275 2.18 -5.08 -27.13
CA GLU A 275 1.58 -3.79 -27.50
C GLU A 275 0.14 -3.91 -28.01
N GLU A 276 -0.14 -4.95 -28.78
CA GLU A 276 -1.42 -5.09 -29.46
C GLU A 276 -2.48 -5.74 -28.57
N PHE A 277 -3.67 -5.15 -28.59
CA PHE A 277 -4.82 -5.72 -27.89
C PHE A 277 -5.24 -7.04 -28.54
N ASP A 278 -5.61 -8.02 -27.73
CA ASP A 278 -6.01 -9.34 -28.18
C ASP A 278 -7.17 -9.85 -27.31
N GLU A 279 -8.36 -9.91 -27.90
CA GLU A 279 -9.58 -10.36 -27.23
C GLU A 279 -9.53 -11.83 -26.80
N GLY A 280 -8.65 -12.63 -27.40
CA GLY A 280 -8.45 -14.04 -27.04
C GLY A 280 -7.56 -14.24 -25.81
N LYS A 281 -7.04 -13.15 -25.22
CA LYS A 281 -6.09 -13.19 -24.09
C LYS A 281 -6.65 -12.67 -22.77
N CYS A 282 -7.87 -12.17 -22.74
CA CYS A 282 -8.49 -11.70 -21.52
C CYS A 282 -10.02 -11.72 -21.59
N ASN A 283 -10.68 -11.72 -20.43
CA ASN A 283 -12.11 -11.48 -20.34
C ASN A 283 -12.37 -9.96 -20.22
N TYR A 284 -12.58 -9.27 -21.34
CA TYR A 284 -12.67 -7.80 -21.40
C TYR A 284 -14.07 -7.26 -21.72
N LYS A 285 -15.01 -8.11 -22.18
CA LYS A 285 -16.37 -7.65 -22.52
C LYS A 285 -17.03 -7.17 -21.22
N TYR A 286 -17.65 -5.99 -21.27
CA TYR A 286 -18.38 -5.27 -20.19
C TYR A 286 -17.69 -4.08 -19.49
N LEU A 287 -16.78 -3.34 -20.16
CA LEU A 287 -16.37 -1.99 -19.73
C LEU A 287 -17.22 -0.83 -20.31
N GLY A 288 -18.52 -1.05 -20.55
CA GLY A 288 -19.45 0.05 -20.86
C GLY A 288 -19.88 0.80 -19.59
N MET A 289 -20.67 1.89 -19.71
CA MET A 289 -21.20 2.74 -18.60
C MET A 289 -21.94 1.96 -17.47
N PHE A 290 -22.19 0.66 -17.65
CA PHE A 290 -22.76 -0.28 -16.66
C PHE A 290 -21.73 -1.27 -16.06
N GLY A 291 -20.45 -1.19 -16.41
CA GLY A 291 -19.41 -2.17 -16.10
C GLY A 291 -19.02 -2.25 -14.64
N ILE A 292 -19.03 -1.12 -13.92
CA ILE A 292 -18.80 -1.09 -12.47
C ILE A 292 -19.94 -1.83 -11.76
N LEU A 293 -21.20 -1.58 -12.16
CA LEU A 293 -22.37 -2.32 -11.68
C LEU A 293 -22.34 -3.80 -12.09
N SER A 294 -21.83 -4.13 -13.28
CA SER A 294 -21.74 -5.50 -13.78
C SER A 294 -20.64 -6.34 -13.12
N SER A 295 -19.53 -5.74 -12.68
CA SER A 295 -18.49 -6.44 -11.90
C SER A 295 -18.98 -6.85 -10.50
N ILE A 296 -20.00 -6.13 -10.00
CA ILE A 296 -20.74 -6.46 -8.77
C ILE A 296 -21.82 -7.53 -9.05
N ILE A 297 -22.28 -7.66 -10.30
CA ILE A 297 -23.20 -8.74 -10.71
C ILE A 297 -22.38 -10.02 -10.92
N LEU A 298 -22.57 -10.97 -10.01
CA LEU A 298 -21.95 -12.30 -9.84
C LEU A 298 -21.87 -13.24 -11.07
N SER A 299 -22.08 -12.77 -12.30
CA SER A 299 -22.50 -13.60 -13.44
C SER A 299 -21.59 -13.62 -14.66
N VAL A 300 -20.45 -12.90 -14.72
CA VAL A 300 -19.70 -12.73 -15.99
C VAL A 300 -18.19 -13.08 -15.93
N THR A 301 -17.68 -13.56 -14.79
CA THR A 301 -16.28 -13.99 -14.69
C THR A 301 -16.02 -15.32 -15.41
N THR A 302 -14.76 -15.59 -15.76
CA THR A 302 -14.27 -16.87 -16.29
C THR A 302 -13.35 -17.56 -15.28
N PRO A 303 -13.10 -18.89 -15.40
CA PRO A 303 -12.08 -19.55 -14.59
C PRO A 303 -10.71 -18.87 -14.75
N VAL A 304 -9.94 -18.80 -13.66
CA VAL A 304 -8.66 -18.06 -13.61
C VAL A 304 -7.56 -18.65 -14.51
N THR A 305 -7.79 -19.83 -15.08
CA THR A 305 -6.87 -20.51 -16.01
C THR A 305 -7.27 -20.37 -17.48
N GLN A 306 -8.38 -19.68 -17.77
CA GLN A 306 -9.01 -19.66 -19.10
C GLN A 306 -8.12 -19.04 -20.20
N TYR A 307 -7.25 -18.09 -19.85
CA TYR A 307 -6.45 -17.32 -20.81
C TYR A 307 -4.94 -17.58 -20.68
N PRO A 308 -4.44 -18.78 -21.06
CA PRO A 308 -3.02 -19.13 -20.94
C PRO A 308 -2.09 -18.33 -21.84
N ASN A 309 -2.62 -17.65 -22.86
CA ASN A 309 -1.84 -16.78 -23.75
C ASN A 309 -1.83 -15.32 -23.28
N GLY A 310 -2.60 -14.96 -22.25
CA GLY A 310 -2.67 -13.62 -21.66
C GLY A 310 -1.74 -13.39 -20.47
N VAL A 311 -0.83 -14.34 -20.24
CA VAL A 311 0.02 -14.40 -19.05
C VAL A 311 1.09 -13.30 -19.07
N SER A 312 1.37 -12.72 -17.90
CA SER A 312 2.37 -11.69 -17.72
C SER A 312 3.81 -12.18 -17.93
N PRO A 313 4.80 -11.27 -18.06
CA PRO A 313 6.21 -11.63 -18.18
C PRO A 313 6.73 -12.50 -17.03
N TYR A 314 6.08 -12.39 -15.86
CA TYR A 314 6.44 -13.14 -14.66
C TYR A 314 5.52 -14.34 -14.42
N GLY A 315 4.56 -14.62 -15.30
CA GLY A 315 3.71 -15.81 -15.21
C GLY A 315 2.35 -15.60 -14.53
N CYS A 316 1.93 -14.36 -14.28
CA CYS A 316 0.65 -14.04 -13.65
C CYS A 316 -0.50 -14.02 -14.66
N TYR A 317 -1.64 -14.59 -14.30
CA TYR A 317 -2.84 -14.66 -15.12
C TYR A 317 -3.81 -13.54 -14.76
N ASP A 318 -4.71 -13.22 -15.69
CA ASP A 318 -5.84 -12.32 -15.50
C ASP A 318 -5.49 -10.91 -15.00
N MET A 319 -4.24 -10.47 -15.20
CA MET A 319 -3.82 -9.09 -14.92
C MET A 319 -4.61 -8.06 -15.75
N VAL A 320 -5.29 -8.49 -16.83
CA VAL A 320 -6.21 -7.69 -17.63
C VAL A 320 -7.58 -8.35 -17.63
N GLY A 321 -8.62 -7.60 -17.25
CA GLY A 321 -10.01 -8.07 -17.30
C GLY A 321 -10.37 -9.06 -16.19
N ASN A 322 -11.43 -9.84 -16.44
CA ASN A 322 -12.07 -10.81 -15.52
C ASN A 322 -12.62 -10.21 -14.21
N ALA A 323 -11.78 -9.66 -13.35
CA ALA A 323 -12.17 -8.96 -12.13
C ALA A 323 -11.20 -7.82 -11.82
N CYS A 324 -11.72 -6.76 -11.21
CA CYS A 324 -10.90 -5.72 -10.59
C CYS A 324 -10.12 -6.26 -9.39
N GLU A 325 -8.85 -5.88 -9.24
CA GLU A 325 -7.99 -6.40 -8.18
C GLU A 325 -7.63 -5.32 -7.14
N TRP A 326 -7.87 -5.60 -5.87
CA TRP A 326 -7.54 -4.66 -4.79
C TRP A 326 -6.02 -4.56 -4.57
N CYS A 327 -5.50 -3.33 -4.55
CA CYS A 327 -4.16 -3.02 -4.07
C CYS A 327 -4.25 -2.39 -2.67
N GLN A 328 -3.11 -2.22 -1.99
CA GLN A 328 -3.04 -1.52 -0.69
C GLN A 328 -3.65 -0.12 -0.72
N VAL A 329 -3.68 0.51 -1.91
CA VAL A 329 -4.37 1.77 -2.17
C VAL A 329 -5.18 1.59 -3.47
N GLY A 330 -6.51 1.57 -3.37
CA GLY A 330 -7.39 1.53 -4.53
C GLY A 330 -7.52 0.17 -5.24
N ILE A 331 -8.01 0.23 -6.48
CA ILE A 331 -8.25 -0.91 -7.38
C ILE A 331 -7.27 -0.81 -8.54
N ALA A 332 -6.60 -1.90 -8.88
CA ALA A 332 -5.76 -2.02 -10.07
C ALA A 332 -6.51 -2.68 -11.24
N ILE A 333 -6.30 -2.11 -12.43
CA ILE A 333 -6.76 -2.61 -13.74
C ILE A 333 -5.64 -2.32 -14.75
N CYS A 334 -5.23 -3.30 -15.56
CA CYS A 334 -4.16 -3.11 -16.55
C CYS A 334 -4.77 -2.79 -17.91
N SER A 335 -4.93 -1.51 -18.22
CA SER A 335 -5.09 -1.02 -19.59
C SER A 335 -4.64 0.43 -19.67
N LYS A 336 -3.83 0.78 -20.68
CA LYS A 336 -3.53 2.21 -20.99
C LYS A 336 -4.73 2.96 -21.59
N GLU A 337 -5.81 2.25 -21.87
CA GLU A 337 -7.11 2.82 -22.21
C GLU A 337 -7.97 2.69 -20.95
N ARG A 338 -7.88 3.69 -20.06
CA ARG A 338 -8.73 3.82 -18.87
C ARG A 338 -10.09 4.39 -19.25
#